data_AF-J9DTE8-F1
#
_entry.id   AF-J9DTE8-F1
#
_cell.length_a   1.000
_cell.length_b   1.000
_cell.length_c   1.000
_cell.angle_alpha   90.00
_cell.angle_beta   90.00
_cell.angle_gamma   90.00
#
_symmetry.space_group_name_H-M   'P 1'
#
loop_
_entity.id
_entity.type
_entity.pdbx_description
1 polymer ?
#
loop_
_entity_poly.entity_id
_entity_poly.type
_entity_poly.pdbx_seq_one_letter_code
_entity_poly.pdbx_strand_id
1 'polypeptide(L)'
;FVLWHSYRQIISGVLYDSTTDKKGLPVPRNTTFSKNSFLFALYECDEGYEFVDEVNSMFCINRQWVITPPKCRGKGMCETDNGGCSHSCLSIEDRVECHCPHGLVLDSDQKTCI
;
A
#
# COMPACT_ATOMS: atom_id res chain seq x y z
N PHE A 1 -10.02 -11.51 1.62
CA PHE A 1 -9.11 -10.73 0.75
C PHE A 1 -9.83 -9.45 0.38
N VAL A 2 -9.34 -8.30 0.85
CA VAL A 2 -9.92 -7.00 0.46
C VAL A 2 -9.17 -6.57 -0.80
N LEU A 3 -9.80 -6.68 -1.96
CA LEU A 3 -9.26 -6.19 -3.23
C LEU A 3 -9.56 -4.70 -3.32
N TRP A 4 -8.56 -3.86 -3.09
CA TRP A 4 -8.58 -2.48 -3.55
C TRP A 4 -7.99 -2.51 -4.96
N HIS A 5 -8.66 -1.95 -5.97
CA HIS A 5 -8.31 -2.09 -7.40
C HIS A 5 -6.92 -1.55 -7.83
N SER A 6 -6.04 -1.24 -6.88
CA SER A 6 -4.70 -0.68 -7.09
C SER A 6 -3.62 -1.32 -6.21
N TYR A 7 -3.96 -2.02 -5.12
CA TYR A 7 -2.99 -2.68 -4.24
C TYR A 7 -3.61 -3.78 -3.38
N ARG A 8 -2.76 -4.71 -2.95
CA ARG A 8 -3.13 -5.83 -2.07
C ARG A 8 -2.21 -5.92 -0.85
N GLN A 9 -2.79 -6.28 0.30
CA GLN A 9 -2.02 -6.66 1.48
C GLN A 9 -1.51 -8.09 1.31
N ILE A 10 -0.19 -8.28 1.28
CA ILE A 10 0.43 -9.58 1.03
C ILE A 10 0.89 -10.28 2.30
N ILE A 11 1.28 -9.52 3.33
CA ILE A 11 1.79 -10.06 4.60
C ILE A 11 1.28 -9.19 5.75
N SER A 12 0.89 -9.80 6.86
CA SER A 12 0.71 -9.09 8.14
C SER A 12 1.15 -9.95 9.31
N GLY A 13 1.74 -9.33 10.33
CA GLY A 13 2.20 -10.03 11.50
C GLY A 13 2.62 -9.06 12.60
N VAL A 14 3.20 -9.62 13.67
CA VAL A 14 3.79 -8.81 14.75
C VAL A 14 5.29 -8.77 14.53
N LEU A 15 5.85 -7.57 14.38
CA LEU A 15 7.29 -7.38 14.48
C LEU A 15 7.63 -7.13 15.94
N TYR A 16 8.58 -7.93 16.42
CA TYR A 16 9.23 -7.71 17.69
C TYR A 16 10.42 -6.82 17.45
N ASP A 17 10.70 -5.90 18.37
CA ASP A 17 12.00 -5.24 18.44
C ASP A 17 13.07 -6.34 18.66
N SER A 18 13.59 -6.90 17.57
CA SER A 18 14.55 -8.01 17.62
C SER A 18 15.91 -7.44 17.95
N THR A 19 16.38 -7.77 19.13
CA THR A 19 17.68 -7.40 19.63
C THR A 19 18.80 -8.18 18.90
N THR A 20 19.27 -7.68 17.75
CA THR A 20 20.71 -7.47 17.52
C THR A 20 20.86 -5.95 17.48
N ASP A 21 21.86 -5.38 18.18
CA ASP A 21 22.25 -3.99 17.92
C ASP A 21 22.41 -3.82 16.40
N LYS A 22 22.27 -2.60 15.88
CA LYS A 22 22.42 -2.22 14.46
C LYS A 22 23.75 -2.69 13.82
N LYS A 23 24.61 -3.36 14.60
CA LYS A 23 25.90 -3.99 14.29
C LYS A 23 25.85 -5.52 14.10
N GLY A 24 24.70 -6.18 14.26
CA GLY A 24 24.57 -7.64 14.07
C GLY A 24 25.20 -8.50 15.18
N LEU A 25 25.36 -7.98 16.41
CA LEU A 25 25.87 -8.73 17.58
C LEU A 25 24.75 -9.40 18.41
N PRO A 26 24.89 -10.67 18.86
CA PRO A 26 23.87 -11.38 19.63
C PRO A 26 23.58 -10.69 20.97
N VAL A 27 22.31 -10.43 21.29
CA VAL A 27 21.92 -9.74 22.52
C VAL A 27 21.87 -10.71 23.72
N PRO A 28 22.33 -10.30 24.93
CA PRO A 28 22.46 -11.18 26.08
C PRO A 28 21.13 -11.77 26.59
N ARG A 29 21.17 -13.03 27.05
CA ARG A 29 20.01 -13.83 27.50
C ARG A 29 19.27 -13.29 28.73
N ASN A 30 19.80 -12.28 29.43
CA ASN A 30 19.19 -11.64 30.61
C ASN A 30 18.56 -10.27 30.30
N THR A 31 18.26 -9.99 29.04
CA THR A 31 17.50 -8.81 28.67
C THR A 31 16.01 -9.18 28.72
N THR A 32 15.28 -8.64 29.68
CA THR A 32 13.82 -8.83 29.79
C THR A 32 13.19 -8.25 28.52
N PHE A 33 12.56 -9.09 27.70
CA PHE A 33 11.95 -8.68 26.43
C PHE A 33 11.00 -7.51 26.68
N SER A 34 11.29 -6.35 26.08
CA SER A 34 10.50 -5.14 26.24
C SER A 34 9.15 -5.29 25.56
N LYS A 35 8.12 -4.71 26.19
CA LYS A 35 6.70 -4.62 25.81
C LYS A 35 6.42 -3.89 24.48
N ASN A 36 7.42 -3.69 23.63
CA ASN A 36 7.34 -2.84 22.44
C ASN A 36 7.24 -3.69 21.16
N SER A 37 6.19 -4.52 21.07
CA SER A 37 5.81 -5.15 19.81
C SER A 37 4.89 -4.23 19.00
N PHE A 38 4.97 -4.29 17.68
CA PHE A 38 4.09 -3.54 16.80
C PHE A 38 3.54 -4.46 15.71
N LEU A 39 2.28 -4.24 15.33
CA LEU A 39 1.69 -4.96 14.20
C LEU A 39 2.19 -4.30 12.92
N PHE A 40 2.59 -5.11 11.94
CA PHE A 40 2.96 -4.63 10.62
C PHE A 40 2.09 -5.25 9.54
N ALA A 41 1.92 -4.52 8.44
CA ALA A 41 1.35 -5.02 7.20
C ALA A 41 2.24 -4.59 6.02
N LEU A 42 2.52 -5.51 5.10
CA LEU A 42 3.21 -5.23 3.84
C LEU A 42 2.22 -5.29 2.70
N TYR A 43 2.41 -4.38 1.76
CA TYR A 43 1.57 -4.22 0.59
C TYR A 43 2.37 -4.40 -0.68
N GLU A 44 1.65 -4.68 -1.75
CA GLU A 44 2.15 -4.73 -3.11
C GLU A 44 1.13 -4.05 -4.01
N CYS A 45 1.59 -3.24 -4.97
CA CYS A 45 0.71 -2.74 -6.01
C CYS A 45 0.28 -3.88 -6.95
N ASP A 46 -0.90 -3.75 -7.53
CA ASP A 46 -1.35 -4.69 -8.56
C ASP A 46 -0.63 -4.47 -9.90
N GLU A 47 -0.75 -5.42 -10.82
CA GLU A 47 -0.16 -5.31 -12.14
C GLU A 47 -0.64 -4.03 -12.85
N GLY A 48 0.27 -3.31 -13.50
CA GLY A 48 -0.02 -2.00 -14.10
C GLY A 48 0.06 -0.81 -13.14
N TYR A 49 0.31 -1.05 -11.85
CA TYR A 49 0.49 0.01 -10.85
C TYR A 49 1.92 0.03 -10.26
N GLU A 50 2.29 1.17 -9.69
CA GLU A 50 3.51 1.36 -8.90
C GLU A 50 3.29 2.19 -7.65
N PHE A 51 4.16 1.99 -6.67
CA PHE A 51 4.16 2.81 -5.47
C PHE A 51 4.51 4.26 -5.81
N VAL A 52 3.71 5.19 -5.28
CA VAL A 52 4.02 6.62 -5.33
C VAL A 52 5.14 6.98 -4.36
N ASP A 53 5.18 6.31 -3.21
CA ASP A 53 6.18 6.51 -2.16
C ASP A 53 6.99 5.23 -1.94
N GLU A 54 8.24 5.34 -1.48
CA GLU A 54 9.12 4.17 -1.28
C GLU A 54 8.69 3.25 -0.10
N VAL A 55 7.64 3.62 0.65
CA VAL A 55 7.19 2.88 1.83
C VAL A 55 6.07 1.92 1.44
N ASN A 56 6.36 0.62 1.38
CA ASN A 56 5.38 -0.45 1.10
C ASN A 56 4.81 -1.12 2.37
N SER A 57 5.09 -0.54 3.55
CA SER A 57 4.76 -1.13 4.85
C SER A 57 3.90 -0.20 5.68
N MET A 58 3.16 -0.76 6.62
CA MET A 58 2.34 -0.05 7.60
C MET A 58 2.62 -0.60 8.99
N PHE A 59 2.69 0.29 10.00
CA PHE A 59 2.91 -0.11 11.39
C PHE A 59 1.78 0.37 12.28
N CYS A 60 1.32 -0.49 13.18
CA CYS A 60 0.34 -0.18 14.21
C CYS A 60 0.98 -0.30 15.59
N ILE A 61 0.98 0.82 16.31
CA ILE A 61 1.54 1.00 17.65
C ILE A 61 0.45 1.60 18.52
N ASN A 62 0.26 1.10 19.74
CA ASN A 62 -0.78 1.62 20.65
C ASN A 62 -2.19 1.69 20.02
N ARG A 63 -2.54 0.72 19.15
CA ARG A 63 -3.80 0.66 18.37
C ARG A 63 -3.97 1.78 17.33
N GLN A 64 -2.90 2.49 16.99
CA GLN A 64 -2.90 3.54 15.98
C GLN A 64 -1.92 3.19 14.85
N TRP A 65 -2.40 3.28 13.61
CA TRP A 65 -1.55 3.20 12.43
C TRP A 65 -0.69 4.47 12.35
N VAL A 66 0.62 4.30 12.35
CA VAL A 66 1.60 5.41 12.47
C VAL A 66 1.89 6.07 11.13
N ILE A 67 1.55 5.39 10.03
CA ILE A 67 1.70 5.87 8.65
C ILE A 67 0.40 5.60 7.88
N THR A 68 0.21 6.25 6.73
CA THR A 68 -0.95 6.04 5.85
C THR A 68 -0.71 4.88 4.90
N PRO A 69 -1.76 4.13 4.49
CA PRO A 69 -1.62 3.05 3.52
C PRO A 69 -0.86 3.52 2.28
N PRO A 70 0.02 2.68 1.71
CA PRO A 70 0.79 3.06 0.55
C PRO A 70 -0.14 3.40 -0.61
N LYS A 71 0.23 4.44 -1.36
CA LYS A 71 -0.50 4.84 -2.56
C LYS A 71 0.13 4.18 -3.77
N CYS A 72 -0.71 3.55 -4.58
CA CYS A 72 -0.32 3.04 -5.89
C CYS A 72 -0.90 3.94 -6.99
N ARG A 73 -0.11 4.24 -8.02
CA ARG A 73 -0.54 4.96 -9.22
C ARG A 73 -0.40 4.06 -10.44
N GLY A 74 -1.28 4.24 -11.43
CA GLY A 74 -1.15 3.54 -12.71
C GLY A 74 0.13 4.00 -13.42
N LYS A 75 0.85 3.05 -14.03
CA LYS A 75 2.02 3.32 -14.89
C LYS A 75 1.57 3.70 -16.31
N GLY A 76 2.50 4.13 -17.15
CA GLY A 76 2.27 4.28 -18.59
C GLY A 76 1.33 5.44 -18.91
N MET A 77 0.23 5.19 -19.62
CA MET A 77 -0.70 6.25 -20.04
C MET A 77 -1.38 6.97 -18.86
N CYS A 78 -1.40 6.35 -17.67
CA CYS A 78 -1.92 6.95 -16.45
C CYS A 78 -0.98 7.98 -15.81
N GLU A 79 0.29 8.05 -16.23
CA GLU A 79 1.26 9.00 -15.66
C GLU A 79 0.95 10.45 -16.07
N THR A 80 0.33 10.62 -17.22
CA THR A 80 -0.09 11.93 -17.73
C THR A 80 -1.57 12.13 -17.43
N ASP A 81 -1.87 13.17 -16.63
CA ASP A 81 -3.24 13.57 -16.27
C ASP A 81 -4.13 12.42 -15.75
N ASN A 82 -3.53 11.43 -15.06
CA ASN A 82 -4.23 10.22 -14.60
C ASN A 82 -4.99 9.50 -15.73
N GLY A 83 -4.51 9.58 -16.97
CA GLY A 83 -5.20 9.07 -18.16
C GLY A 83 -6.59 9.69 -18.41
N GLY A 84 -6.84 10.86 -17.82
CA GLY A 84 -8.13 11.56 -17.78
C GLY A 84 -9.12 11.01 -16.75
N CYS A 85 -8.74 10.04 -15.91
CA CYS A 85 -9.65 9.43 -14.93
C CYS A 85 -9.87 10.34 -13.72
N SER A 86 -11.12 10.42 -13.23
CA SER A 86 -11.45 11.14 -11.99
C SER A 86 -10.87 10.49 -10.72
N HIS A 87 -10.72 9.16 -10.72
CA HIS A 87 -10.27 8.39 -9.55
C HIS A 87 -9.13 7.43 -9.88
N SER A 88 -9.41 6.13 -10.08
CA SER A 88 -8.37 5.13 -10.36
C SER A 88 -8.17 5.00 -11.87
N CYS A 89 -6.91 4.87 -12.29
CA CYS A 89 -6.49 4.69 -13.68
C CYS A 89 -5.62 3.44 -13.80
N LEU A 90 -5.95 2.59 -14.76
CA LEU A 90 -5.16 1.43 -15.16
C LEU A 90 -4.78 1.56 -16.65
N SER A 91 -3.49 1.50 -16.95
CA SER A 91 -2.99 1.43 -18.32
C SER A 91 -2.88 -0.05 -18.71
N ILE A 92 -3.68 -0.49 -19.68
CA ILE A 92 -3.63 -1.84 -20.23
C ILE A 92 -3.22 -1.73 -21.69
N GLU A 93 -2.03 -2.21 -22.03
CA GLU A 93 -1.48 -2.08 -23.38
C GLU A 93 -1.55 -0.60 -23.84
N ASP A 94 -2.26 -0.32 -24.94
CA ASP A 94 -2.44 1.01 -25.52
C ASP A 94 -3.79 1.66 -25.15
N ARG A 95 -4.44 1.22 -24.05
CA ARG A 95 -5.69 1.82 -23.56
C ARG A 95 -5.65 2.17 -22.08
N VAL A 96 -6.53 3.09 -21.69
CA VAL A 96 -6.76 3.52 -20.31
C VAL A 96 -8.12 3.04 -19.84
N GLU A 97 -8.16 2.35 -18.71
CA GLU A 97 -9.38 1.95 -18.01
C GLU A 97 -9.49 2.69 -16.67
N CYS A 98 -10.59 3.43 -16.49
CA CYS A 98 -10.87 4.14 -15.25
C CYS A 98 -11.72 3.27 -14.31
N HIS A 99 -11.51 3.38 -13.00
CA HIS A 99 -12.28 2.65 -12.00
C HIS A 99 -12.77 3.58 -10.89
N CYS A 100 -13.99 3.33 -10.41
CA CYS A 100 -14.62 4.14 -9.37
C CYS A 100 -14.49 3.51 -7.99
N PRO A 101 -14.38 4.33 -6.93
CA PRO A 101 -14.46 3.84 -5.56
C PRO A 101 -15.84 3.25 -5.26
N HIS A 102 -15.92 2.46 -4.21
CA HIS A 102 -17.17 1.83 -3.80
C HIS A 102 -18.27 2.87 -3.56
N GLY A 103 -19.43 2.66 -4.21
CA GLY A 103 -20.60 3.54 -4.10
C GLY A 103 -20.72 4.57 -5.22
N LEU A 104 -19.75 4.65 -6.13
CA LEU A 104 -19.82 5.48 -7.34
C LEU A 104 -19.82 4.59 -8.59
N VAL A 105 -20.32 5.13 -9.70
CA VAL A 105 -20.30 4.48 -11.02
C VAL A 105 -19.63 5.37 -12.05
N LEU A 106 -19.08 4.77 -13.11
CA LEU A 106 -18.55 5.54 -14.23
C LEU A 106 -19.70 6.22 -14.97
N ASP A 107 -19.53 7.50 -15.26
CA ASP A 107 -20.36 8.26 -16.16
C ASP A 107 -20.14 7.81 -17.62
N SER A 108 -20.98 8.30 -18.52
CA SER A 108 -20.97 8.05 -19.96
C SER A 108 -19.66 8.42 -20.66
N ASP A 109 -18.85 9.31 -20.08
CA ASP A 109 -17.52 9.67 -20.58
C ASP A 109 -16.45 8.59 -20.31
N GLN A 110 -16.78 7.56 -19.52
CA GLN A 110 -15.87 6.48 -19.08
C GLN A 110 -14.65 6.97 -18.29
N LYS A 111 -14.71 8.18 -17.74
CA LYS A 111 -13.62 8.86 -17.03
C LYS A 111 -14.04 9.38 -15.66
N THR A 112 -15.26 9.91 -15.56
CA THR A 112 -15.79 10.56 -14.37
C THR A 112 -16.60 9.58 -13.53
N CYS A 113 -16.43 9.62 -12.21
CA CYS A 113 -17.22 8.83 -11.27
C CYS A 113 -18.31 9.71 -10.64
N ILE A 114 -19.55 9.21 -10.65
CA ILE A 114 -20.75 9.88 -10.12
C ILE A 114 -21.51 9.01 -9.11
#